data_AF-X6ELT2-F1
#
_entry.id   AF-X6ELT2-F1
#
_cell.length_a   1.000
_cell.length_b   1.000
_cell.length_c   1.000
_cell.angle_alpha   90.00
_cell.angle_beta   90.00
_cell.angle_gamma   90.00
#
_symmetry.space_group_name_H-M   'P 1'
#
loop_
_entity.id
_entity.type
_entity.pdbx_description
1 polymer ?
#
loop_
_entity_poly.entity_id
_entity_poly.type
_entity_poly.pdbx_seq_one_letter_code
_entity_poly.pdbx_strand_id
1 'polypeptide(L)'
;MHGPVEREHAFQGLSFIHPELLDNNRWPEPGFAAFVSSIIEGGVDPSEMDGIRATFKDLGLEPYDCLSPALMDYLAAWTAKKSGVRHQ
;
A
#
# COMPACT_ATOMS: atom_id res chain seq x y z
N MET A 1 12.03 -6.31 8.52
CA MET A 1 11.46 -5.05 9.08
C MET A 1 12.27 -3.89 8.54
N HIS A 2 11.62 -2.78 8.20
CA HIS A 2 12.30 -1.55 7.78
C HIS A 2 12.09 -0.47 8.85
N GLY A 3 13.19 0.18 9.25
CA GLY A 3 13.16 1.33 10.16
C GLY A 3 12.38 2.52 9.59
N PRO A 4 12.24 3.62 10.37
CA PRO A 4 11.46 4.75 9.94
C PRO A 4 12.02 5.37 8.66
N VAL A 5 11.14 5.89 7.81
CA VAL A 5 11.57 6.66 6.64
C VAL A 5 12.21 7.97 7.12
N GLU A 6 13.53 8.12 6.93
CA GLU A 6 14.28 9.30 7.40
C GLU A 6 14.38 10.42 6.35
N ARG A 7 14.28 10.08 5.07
CA ARG A 7 14.31 11.05 3.96
C ARG A 7 13.03 11.88 3.88
N GLU A 8 13.12 13.05 3.27
CA GLU A 8 11.97 13.92 3.01
C GLU A 8 10.95 13.21 2.09
N HIS A 9 9.87 12.71 2.68
CA HIS A 9 8.88 11.87 2.03
C HIS A 9 7.53 11.98 2.75
N ALA A 10 6.42 11.69 2.05
CA ALA A 10 5.08 11.75 2.65
C ALA A 10 4.92 10.82 3.87
N PHE A 11 5.63 9.69 3.90
CA PHE A 11 5.64 8.74 5.03
C PHE A 11 6.83 8.94 5.99
N GLN A 12 7.49 10.10 5.98
CA GLN A 12 8.62 10.37 6.87
C GLN A 12 8.22 10.20 8.34
N GLY A 13 9.04 9.49 9.12
CA GLY A 13 8.77 9.16 10.51
C GLY A 13 7.90 7.92 10.75
N LEU A 14 7.34 7.31 9.70
CA LEU A 14 6.62 6.03 9.80
C LEU A 14 7.55 4.85 9.54
N SER A 15 7.32 3.75 10.26
CA SER A 15 8.00 2.45 10.07
C SER A 15 7.04 1.45 9.42
N PHE A 16 7.58 0.60 8.53
CA PHE A 16 6.82 -0.47 7.87
C PHE A 16 7.21 -1.81 8.47
N ILE A 17 6.24 -2.48 9.09
CA ILE A 17 6.41 -3.73 9.82
C ILE A 17 5.59 -4.84 9.18
N HIS A 18 6.11 -6.06 9.26
CA HIS A 18 5.43 -7.30 8.92
C HIS A 18 4.88 -7.88 10.23
N PRO A 19 3.61 -7.64 10.59
CA PRO A 19 3.06 -8.08 11.86
C PRO A 19 3.07 -9.61 12.01
N GLU A 20 3.11 -10.36 10.91
CA GLU A 20 3.23 -11.82 10.88
C GLU A 20 4.56 -12.35 11.46
N LEU A 21 5.56 -11.50 11.67
CA LEU A 21 6.85 -11.85 12.30
C LEU A 21 6.88 -11.60 13.81
N LEU A 22 5.77 -11.16 14.42
CA LEU A 22 5.68 -10.81 15.84
C LEU A 22 4.98 -11.91 16.63
N ASP A 23 5.44 -12.18 17.86
CA ASP A 23 4.96 -13.30 18.71
C ASP A 23 3.55 -13.12 19.31
N ASN A 24 2.73 -12.22 18.77
CA ASN A 24 1.36 -12.03 19.22
C ASN A 24 0.40 -11.73 18.05
N ASN A 25 -0.82 -12.24 18.15
CA ASN A 25 -1.86 -12.09 17.12
C ASN A 25 -2.75 -10.85 17.36
N ARG A 26 -2.17 -9.73 17.81
CA ARG A 26 -2.94 -8.53 18.21
C ARG A 26 -2.69 -7.34 17.30
N TRP A 27 -2.76 -7.57 15.99
CA TRP A 27 -2.55 -6.56 14.97
C TRP A 27 -3.84 -6.28 14.20
N PRO A 28 -4.02 -5.06 13.66
CA PRO A 28 -5.13 -4.77 12.76
C PRO A 28 -5.15 -5.73 11.58
N GLU A 29 -6.33 -6.14 11.16
CA GLU A 29 -6.52 -6.95 9.96
C GLU A 29 -6.13 -6.16 8.70
N PRO A 30 -5.70 -6.83 7.61
CA PRO A 30 -5.44 -6.18 6.33
C PRO A 30 -6.69 -5.47 5.81
N GLY A 31 -6.52 -4.23 5.31
CA GLY A 31 -7.65 -3.41 4.83
C GLY A 31 -7.84 -3.39 3.31
N PHE A 32 -6.83 -3.75 2.52
CA PHE A 32 -6.85 -3.77 1.05
C PHE A 32 -5.62 -4.50 0.50
N ALA A 33 -5.60 -4.78 -0.81
CA ALA A 33 -4.42 -5.28 -1.52
C ALA A 33 -3.79 -4.18 -2.37
N ALA A 34 -2.50 -3.93 -2.17
CA ALA A 34 -1.75 -2.85 -2.84
C ALA A 34 -0.85 -3.39 -3.96
N PHE A 35 -0.55 -2.55 -4.96
CA PHE A 35 0.36 -2.84 -6.07
C PHE A 35 0.09 -4.19 -6.77
N VAL A 36 -1.19 -4.56 -6.92
CA VAL A 36 -1.59 -5.90 -7.35
C VAL A 36 -1.02 -6.27 -8.72
N SER A 37 -0.99 -5.35 -9.69
CA SER A 37 -0.37 -5.61 -11.00
C SER A 37 1.12 -5.95 -10.94
N SER A 38 1.86 -5.47 -9.93
CA SER A 38 3.32 -5.69 -9.85
C SER A 38 3.70 -7.13 -9.53
N ILE A 39 2.74 -8.01 -9.17
CA ILE A 39 3.03 -9.45 -9.05
C ILE A 39 3.39 -10.10 -10.41
N ILE A 40 3.00 -9.47 -11.53
CA ILE A 40 3.45 -9.87 -12.87
C ILE A 40 4.97 -9.68 -13.00
N GLU A 41 5.52 -8.61 -12.44
CA GLU A 41 6.97 -8.37 -12.39
C GLU A 41 7.70 -9.43 -11.54
N GLY A 42 6.96 -10.08 -10.63
CA GLY A 42 7.40 -11.24 -9.85
C GLY A 42 7.24 -12.59 -10.56
N GLY A 43 6.68 -12.62 -11.78
CA GLY A 43 6.57 -13.82 -12.62
C GLY A 43 5.18 -14.46 -12.72
N VAL A 44 4.13 -13.82 -12.18
CA VAL A 44 2.74 -14.28 -12.37
C VAL A 44 2.31 -14.08 -13.81
N ASP A 45 1.65 -15.08 -14.41
CA ASP A 45 1.10 -14.96 -15.75
C ASP A 45 -0.05 -13.93 -15.76
N PRO A 46 -0.07 -12.94 -16.67
CA PRO A 46 -1.15 -11.96 -16.75
C PRO A 46 -2.56 -12.57 -16.89
N SER A 47 -2.67 -13.78 -17.43
CA SER A 47 -3.95 -14.51 -17.55
C SER A 47 -4.52 -14.98 -16.20
N GLU A 48 -3.72 -15.03 -15.14
CA GLU A 48 -4.15 -15.39 -13.79
C GLU A 48 -4.74 -14.21 -13.00
N MET A 49 -4.53 -12.97 -13.48
CA MET A 49 -4.83 -11.75 -12.72
C MET A 49 -6.30 -11.59 -12.38
N ASP A 50 -7.21 -12.00 -13.27
CA ASP A 50 -8.65 -11.91 -13.02
C ASP A 50 -9.07 -12.78 -11.82
N GLY A 51 -8.51 -14.01 -11.73
CA GLY A 51 -8.76 -14.93 -10.62
C GLY A 51 -8.17 -14.42 -9.29
N ILE A 52 -6.97 -13.85 -9.35
CA ILE A 52 -6.31 -13.25 -8.18
C ILE A 52 -7.12 -12.06 -7.64
N ARG A 53 -7.55 -11.16 -8.53
CA ARG A 53 -8.37 -10.00 -8.14
C ARG A 53 -9.73 -10.41 -7.58
N ALA A 54 -10.35 -11.46 -8.12
CA ALA A 54 -11.60 -12.00 -7.58
C ALA A 54 -11.39 -12.55 -6.15
N THR A 55 -10.32 -13.30 -5.94
CA THR A 55 -9.98 -13.88 -4.63
C THR A 55 -9.80 -12.79 -3.55
N PHE A 56 -9.10 -11.70 -3.88
CA PHE A 56 -8.96 -10.58 -2.94
C PHE A 56 -10.31 -9.94 -2.58
N LYS A 57 -11.20 -9.76 -3.56
CA LYS A 57 -12.55 -9.22 -3.33
C LYS A 57 -13.40 -10.13 -2.45
N ASP A 58 -13.34 -11.44 -2.66
CA ASP A 58 -14.05 -12.42 -1.82
C ASP A 58 -13.57 -12.39 -0.36
N LEU A 59 -12.30 -12.05 -0.14
CA LEU A 59 -11.72 -11.84 1.19
C LEU A 59 -11.99 -10.43 1.77
N GLY A 60 -12.73 -9.57 1.06
CA GLY A 60 -13.00 -8.19 1.48
C GLY A 60 -11.81 -7.23 1.32
N LEU A 61 -10.79 -7.64 0.56
CA LEU A 61 -9.60 -6.84 0.29
C LEU A 61 -9.71 -6.22 -1.10
N GLU A 62 -10.12 -4.96 -1.20
CA GLU A 62 -10.22 -4.32 -2.52
C GLU A 62 -8.82 -4.24 -3.19
N PRO A 63 -8.66 -4.74 -4.43
CA PRO A 63 -7.37 -4.75 -5.11
C PRO A 63 -7.09 -3.43 -5.83
N TYR A 64 -5.96 -2.80 -5.53
CA TYR A 64 -5.47 -1.60 -6.19
C TYR A 64 -4.10 -1.86 -6.82
N ASP A 65 -3.86 -1.26 -7.99
CA ASP A 65 -2.55 -1.28 -8.65
C ASP A 65 -1.59 -0.19 -8.10
N CYS A 66 -2.00 0.49 -7.03
CA CYS A 66 -1.20 1.41 -6.23
C CYS A 66 -1.57 1.22 -4.74
N LEU A 67 -1.69 2.31 -3.97
CA LEU A 67 -2.26 2.25 -2.61
C LEU A 67 -3.78 2.48 -2.63
N SER A 68 -4.42 2.39 -1.48
CA SER A 68 -5.83 2.77 -1.35
C SER A 68 -6.07 4.25 -1.69
N PRO A 69 -7.27 4.63 -2.16
CA PRO A 69 -7.58 6.02 -2.54
C PRO A 69 -7.22 7.04 -1.46
N ALA A 70 -7.53 6.75 -0.19
CA ALA A 70 -7.22 7.65 0.91
C ALA A 70 -5.71 7.88 1.10
N LEU A 71 -4.88 6.84 0.91
CA LEU A 71 -3.42 6.98 0.98
C LEU A 71 -2.87 7.69 -0.26
N MET A 72 -3.44 7.45 -1.43
CA MET A 72 -3.08 8.16 -2.65
C MET A 72 -3.40 9.67 -2.54
N ASP A 73 -4.55 10.04 -1.99
CA ASP A 73 -4.92 11.43 -1.72
C ASP A 73 -3.96 12.10 -0.73
N TYR A 74 -3.54 11.36 0.31
CA TYR A 74 -2.54 11.83 1.26
C TYR A 74 -1.18 12.12 0.58
N LEU A 75 -0.70 11.20 -0.27
CA LEU A 75 0.53 11.39 -1.04
C LEU A 75 0.43 12.59 -2.00
N ALA A 76 -0.70 12.74 -2.69
CA ALA A 76 -0.95 13.83 -3.61
C ALA A 76 -1.00 15.18 -2.89
N ALA A 77 -1.70 15.26 -1.75
CA ALA A 77 -1.78 16.47 -0.93
C ALA A 77 -0.40 16.89 -0.40
N TRP A 78 0.41 15.93 0.07
CA TRP A 78 1.78 16.20 0.50
C TRP A 78 2.63 16.74 -0.66
N THR A 79 2.54 16.13 -1.85
CA THR A 79 3.28 16.55 -3.04
C THR A 79 2.86 17.94 -3.52
N ALA A 80 1.57 18.24 -3.51
CA ALA A 80 1.03 19.56 -3.86
C ALA A 80 1.51 20.66 -2.89
N LYS A 81 1.60 20.35 -1.59
CA LYS A 81 2.16 21.27 -0.59
C LYS A 81 3.66 21.50 -0.82
N LYS A 82 4.42 20.43 -1.04
CA LYS A 82 5.88 20.51 -1.27
C LYS A 82 6.23 21.29 -2.54
N SER A 83 5.46 21.12 -3.61
CA SER A 83 5.66 21.82 -4.89
C SER A 83 5.11 23.24 -4.92
N GLY A 84 4.42 23.68 -3.86
CA GLY A 84 3.81 25.01 -3.79
C GLY A 84 2.53 25.16 -4.62
N VAL A 85 1.96 24.08 -5.15
CA VAL A 85 0.66 24.11 -5.85
C VAL A 85 -0.50 24.35 -4.86
N ARG A 86 -0.36 23.88 -3.61
CA ARG A 86 -1.34 24.07 -2.54
C ARG A 86 -0.71 24.84 -1.37
N HIS A 87 -1.29 26.01 -1.06
CA HIS A 87 -0.87 26.87 0.06
C HIS A 87 -1.85 26.73 1.23
N GLN A 88 -1.73 25.65 2.02
CA GLN A 88 -2.41 25.49 3.32
C GLN A 88 -1.49 24.77 4.31
#